data_AF-U2FJV0-F1
#
_entry.id   AF-U2FJV0-F1
#
_cell.length_a   1.000
_cell.length_b   1.000
_cell.length_c   1.000
_cell.angle_alpha   90.00
_cell.angle_beta   90.00
_cell.angle_gamma   90.00
#
_symmetry.space_group_name_H-M   'P 1'
#
loop_
_entity.id
_entity.type
_entity.pdbx_description
1 polymer ?
#
loop_
_entity_poly.entity_id
_entity_poly.type
_entity_poly.pdbx_seq_one_letter_code
_entity_poly.pdbx_strand_id
1 'polypeptide(L)'
;MRKIVFPFFFSVCLFANLHALECEDLAKKESFKTTPKELAYVNEGLFYCDGSLLNLKEVKELFDASVAVRSESQSCVGEGVYRENLNKFRWILLRASFVPEIYQKELAKPEAAEAQKDAQMEYFRYWANESLFNFLKYKKFSEAYKNAQTPLVKFYEALGVDSASAAYYATSVINEFLSFSVGKKVNKAKALTSEQKMMAQKLSQDELANLLYSKNFSTAELTNLLDIALLNDKSGDMIEEIIRRGADLNLGDETPLFFALKNLENVKILLKNRADVNHKNFFGKSALFYAVQFEDAPLCEFLLKSGAKANESYIDENTKMNMINFGQAQVEDTCGLEHTNRSVFMHAAAHATPEILKLLIDSGADINATDDAGFNALDYAMKEQNEKTIKFLENLGLRPNFN
;
A
#
# COMPACT_ATOMS: atom_id res chain seq x y z
N MET A 1 -44.29 20.70 -60.21
CA MET A 1 -44.51 20.84 -58.75
C MET A 1 -45.33 19.66 -58.24
N ARG A 2 -44.69 18.70 -57.58
CA ARG A 2 -45.36 17.70 -56.72
C ARG A 2 -44.40 17.42 -55.56
N LYS A 3 -44.78 17.88 -54.37
CA LYS A 3 -44.05 17.67 -53.12
C LYS A 3 -44.20 16.21 -52.72
N ILE A 4 -43.07 15.51 -52.55
CA ILE A 4 -43.02 14.17 -51.97
C ILE A 4 -42.89 14.35 -50.45
N VAL A 5 -43.83 13.78 -49.71
CA VAL A 5 -43.85 13.72 -48.25
C VAL A 5 -43.06 12.48 -47.82
N PHE A 6 -41.99 12.65 -47.05
CA PHE A 6 -41.31 11.56 -46.36
C PHE A 6 -41.82 11.49 -44.92
N PRO A 7 -42.33 10.35 -44.43
CA PRO A 7 -42.77 10.22 -43.06
C PRO A 7 -41.55 10.08 -42.14
N PHE A 8 -41.48 10.95 -41.13
CA PHE A 8 -40.56 10.81 -40.00
C PHE A 8 -40.96 9.56 -39.21
N PHE A 9 -40.12 8.52 -39.26
CA PHE A 9 -40.15 7.45 -38.26
C PHE A 9 -39.61 8.03 -36.94
N PHE A 10 -40.52 8.39 -36.04
CA PHE A 10 -40.18 8.59 -34.63
C PHE A 10 -39.82 7.22 -34.05
N SER A 11 -38.53 6.87 -34.07
CA SER A 11 -38.00 5.84 -33.19
C SER A 11 -38.13 6.37 -31.76
N VAL A 12 -39.13 5.88 -31.04
CA VAL A 12 -39.25 6.08 -29.59
C VAL A 12 -38.07 5.35 -28.97
N CYS A 13 -36.95 6.05 -28.79
CA CYS A 13 -35.93 5.65 -27.83
C CYS A 13 -36.60 5.72 -26.46
N LEU A 14 -36.99 4.56 -25.94
CA LEU A 14 -37.18 4.34 -24.51
C LEU A 14 -35.84 4.65 -23.84
N PHE A 15 -35.63 5.92 -23.48
CA PHE A 15 -34.69 6.27 -22.43
C PHE A 15 -35.22 5.60 -21.16
N ALA A 16 -34.73 4.41 -20.86
CA ALA A 16 -34.81 3.89 -19.51
C ALA A 16 -34.13 4.95 -18.64
N ASN A 17 -34.92 5.64 -17.82
CA ASN A 17 -34.43 6.59 -16.83
C ASN A 17 -33.36 5.89 -15.98
N LEU A 18 -32.07 6.13 -16.26
CA LEU A 18 -31.03 6.02 -15.25
C LEU A 18 -31.32 7.14 -14.26
N HIS A 19 -32.23 6.91 -13.30
CA HIS A 19 -32.16 7.68 -12.06
C HIS A 19 -30.82 7.30 -11.43
N ALA A 20 -29.90 8.29 -11.36
CA ALA A 20 -28.75 8.16 -10.49
C ALA A 20 -29.28 7.92 -9.07
N LEU A 21 -28.79 6.87 -8.39
CA LEU A 21 -29.18 6.60 -7.01
C LEU A 21 -28.79 7.80 -6.13
N GLU A 22 -29.71 8.27 -5.31
CA GLU A 22 -29.47 9.27 -4.28
C GLU A 22 -29.57 8.65 -2.87
N CYS A 23 -29.12 9.38 -1.84
CA CYS A 23 -29.18 8.90 -0.45
C CYS A 23 -30.60 8.48 0.00
N GLU A 24 -31.62 9.21 -0.44
CA GLU A 24 -33.03 8.92 -0.11
C GLU A 24 -33.50 7.57 -0.69
N ASP A 25 -32.90 7.11 -1.79
CA ASP A 25 -33.24 5.84 -2.42
C ASP A 25 -32.64 4.64 -1.67
N LEU A 26 -31.55 4.83 -0.91
CA LEU A 26 -30.96 3.79 -0.07
C LEU A 26 -31.92 3.40 1.08
N ALA A 27 -32.66 4.37 1.62
CA ALA A 27 -33.62 4.14 2.70
C ALA A 27 -34.80 3.24 2.28
N LYS A 28 -35.14 3.20 0.99
CA LYS A 28 -36.28 2.43 0.45
C LYS A 28 -36.00 0.92 0.38
N LYS A 29 -34.77 0.46 0.65
CA LYS A 29 -34.27 -0.95 0.60
C LYS A 29 -34.39 -1.67 -0.75
N GLU A 30 -35.36 -1.33 -1.59
CA GLU A 30 -35.63 -1.93 -2.89
C GLU A 30 -34.49 -1.73 -3.88
N SER A 31 -33.73 -0.64 -3.70
CA SER A 31 -32.53 -0.29 -4.45
C SER A 31 -31.41 -1.33 -4.36
N PHE A 32 -31.46 -2.24 -3.38
CA PHE A 32 -30.47 -3.30 -3.19
C PHE A 32 -30.85 -4.65 -3.80
N LYS A 33 -32.01 -4.76 -4.46
CA LYS A 33 -32.43 -6.01 -5.14
C LYS A 33 -31.54 -6.39 -6.32
N THR A 34 -30.86 -5.42 -6.92
CA THR A 34 -29.94 -5.62 -8.04
C THR A 34 -28.74 -4.70 -7.92
N THR A 35 -27.56 -5.19 -8.27
CA THR A 35 -26.37 -4.33 -8.40
C THR A 35 -26.51 -3.40 -9.61
N PRO A 36 -26.19 -2.11 -9.50
CA PRO A 36 -26.18 -1.18 -10.64
C PRO A 36 -25.31 -1.69 -11.80
N LYS A 37 -25.75 -1.50 -13.05
CA LYS A 37 -25.05 -2.00 -14.25
C LYS A 37 -23.79 -1.22 -14.63
N GLU A 38 -23.48 -0.12 -13.94
CA GLU A 38 -22.39 0.80 -14.28
C GLU A 38 -21.67 1.31 -13.02
N LEU A 39 -21.16 0.39 -12.20
CA LEU A 39 -20.52 0.75 -10.93
C LEU A 39 -19.35 1.72 -11.08
N ALA A 40 -18.66 1.76 -12.23
CA ALA A 40 -17.58 2.72 -12.48
C ALA A 40 -18.03 4.20 -12.45
N TYR A 41 -19.32 4.47 -12.69
CA TYR A 41 -19.89 5.82 -12.80
C TYR A 41 -20.83 6.20 -11.65
N VAL A 42 -20.90 5.38 -10.60
CA VAL A 42 -21.68 5.71 -9.40
C VAL A 42 -21.09 6.91 -8.69
N ASN A 43 -21.95 7.86 -8.31
CA ASN A 43 -21.58 9.05 -7.55
C ASN A 43 -20.94 8.66 -6.22
N GLU A 44 -19.72 9.15 -5.95
CA GLU A 44 -19.00 8.82 -4.72
C GLU A 44 -19.72 9.31 -3.46
N GLY A 45 -20.49 10.40 -3.56
CA GLY A 45 -21.28 10.94 -2.44
C GLY A 45 -22.28 9.94 -1.87
N LEU A 46 -22.75 8.99 -2.69
CA LEU A 46 -23.67 7.92 -2.28
C LEU A 46 -23.09 7.05 -1.16
N PHE A 47 -21.76 6.88 -1.10
CA PHE A 47 -21.12 6.00 -0.13
C PHE A 47 -21.00 6.61 1.27
N TYR A 48 -21.29 7.90 1.41
CA TYR A 48 -21.16 8.67 2.65
C TYR A 48 -22.51 9.21 3.16
N CYS A 49 -23.62 8.72 2.63
CA CYS A 49 -24.96 9.03 3.12
C CYS A 49 -25.12 8.70 4.62
N ASP A 50 -25.99 9.44 5.32
CA ASP A 50 -26.32 9.17 6.71
C ASP A 50 -26.76 7.71 6.90
N GLY A 51 -26.16 7.02 7.88
CA GLY A 51 -26.34 5.58 8.10
C GLY A 51 -25.32 4.68 7.40
N SER A 52 -24.45 5.22 6.53
CA SER A 52 -23.33 4.45 5.97
C SER A 52 -22.30 4.09 7.03
N LEU A 53 -21.83 2.83 6.98
CA LEU A 53 -20.73 2.34 7.80
C LEU A 53 -19.42 3.14 7.59
N LEU A 54 -19.21 3.71 6.40
CA LEU A 54 -18.02 4.52 6.10
C LEU A 54 -17.99 5.87 6.86
N ASN A 55 -19.09 6.27 7.49
CA ASN A 55 -19.13 7.46 8.34
C ASN A 55 -18.59 7.17 9.75
N LEU A 56 -18.39 5.89 10.12
CA LEU A 56 -17.69 5.53 11.35
C LEU A 56 -16.19 5.75 11.17
N LYS A 57 -15.57 6.49 12.10
CA LYS A 57 -14.15 6.87 12.02
C LYS A 57 -13.24 5.65 11.83
N GLU A 58 -13.40 4.61 12.64
CA GLU A 58 -12.56 3.41 12.61
C GLU A 58 -12.77 2.59 11.32
N VAL A 59 -13.98 2.61 10.77
CA VAL A 59 -14.28 1.94 9.48
C VAL A 59 -13.68 2.73 8.33
N LYS A 60 -13.70 4.06 8.38
CA LYS A 60 -13.00 4.91 7.40
C LYS A 60 -11.49 4.67 7.44
N GLU A 61 -10.91 4.57 8.64
CA GLU A 61 -9.48 4.25 8.79
C GLU A 61 -9.15 2.88 8.19
N LEU A 62 -10.01 1.87 8.40
CA LEU A 62 -9.87 0.56 7.78
C LEU A 62 -10.03 0.61 6.26
N PHE A 63 -10.98 1.42 5.75
CA PHE A 63 -11.15 1.66 4.32
C PHE A 63 -9.89 2.25 3.68
N ASP A 64 -9.37 3.33 4.26
CA ASP A 64 -8.17 4.02 3.77
C ASP A 64 -6.95 3.09 3.82
N ALA A 65 -6.81 2.26 4.87
CA ALA A 65 -5.75 1.25 4.96
C ALA A 65 -5.92 0.14 3.90
N SER A 66 -7.15 -0.28 3.62
CA SER A 66 -7.44 -1.33 2.63
C SER A 66 -7.13 -0.88 1.21
N VAL A 67 -7.50 0.36 0.86
CA VAL A 67 -7.15 0.97 -0.44
C VAL A 67 -5.63 1.09 -0.58
N ALA A 68 -4.92 1.50 0.48
CA ALA A 68 -3.46 1.59 0.45
C ALA A 68 -2.77 0.23 0.23
N VAL A 69 -3.35 -0.87 0.73
CA VAL A 69 -2.86 -2.23 0.52
C VAL A 69 -3.14 -2.71 -0.90
N ARG A 70 -4.39 -2.56 -1.39
CA ARG A 70 -4.81 -3.10 -2.68
C ARG A 70 -3.95 -2.56 -3.84
N SER A 71 -3.47 -1.32 -3.71
CA SER A 71 -2.43 -0.74 -4.55
C SER A 71 -2.71 -0.77 -6.07
N GLU A 72 -3.96 -0.96 -6.50
CA GLU A 72 -4.35 -0.76 -7.88
C GLU A 72 -4.20 0.73 -8.21
N SER A 73 -3.29 1.07 -9.10
CA SER A 73 -3.25 2.41 -9.69
C SER A 73 -4.19 2.45 -10.90
N GLN A 74 -4.73 3.64 -11.19
CA GLN A 74 -5.50 3.84 -12.43
C GLN A 74 -4.66 3.50 -13.68
N SER A 75 -3.35 3.64 -13.58
CA SER A 75 -2.40 3.25 -14.61
C SER A 75 -2.20 1.75 -14.77
N CYS A 76 -2.33 0.96 -13.70
CA CYS A 76 -2.23 -0.50 -13.77
C CYS A 76 -3.40 -1.15 -14.49
N VAL A 77 -4.61 -0.79 -14.07
CA VAL A 77 -5.83 -1.53 -14.46
C VAL A 77 -6.74 -0.71 -15.36
N GLY A 78 -6.40 0.55 -15.60
CA GLY A 78 -7.27 1.53 -16.24
C GLY A 78 -8.24 2.16 -15.24
N GLU A 79 -8.53 3.45 -15.42
CA GLU A 79 -9.42 4.21 -14.53
C GLU A 79 -10.80 3.55 -14.35
N GLY A 80 -11.38 3.04 -15.45
CA GLY A 80 -12.69 2.38 -15.42
C GLY A 80 -12.71 1.14 -14.53
N VAL A 81 -11.70 0.26 -14.68
CA VAL A 81 -11.61 -0.99 -13.89
C VAL A 81 -11.32 -0.70 -12.43
N TYR A 82 -10.41 0.24 -12.16
CA TYR A 82 -10.12 0.68 -10.79
C TYR A 82 -11.38 1.18 -10.07
N ARG A 83 -12.11 2.12 -10.70
CA ARG A 83 -13.37 2.65 -10.15
C ARG A 83 -14.41 1.54 -9.97
N GLU A 84 -14.52 0.63 -10.93
CA GLU A 84 -15.46 -0.47 -10.84
C GLU A 84 -15.15 -1.41 -9.65
N ASN A 85 -13.89 -1.81 -9.47
CA ASN A 85 -13.47 -2.65 -8.34
C ASN A 85 -13.73 -1.97 -6.99
N LEU A 86 -13.35 -0.70 -6.87
CA LEU A 86 -13.59 0.09 -5.67
C LEU A 86 -15.07 0.25 -5.36
N ASN A 87 -15.88 0.54 -6.38
CA ASN A 87 -17.32 0.75 -6.20
C ASN A 87 -18.08 -0.56 -5.99
N LYS A 88 -17.61 -1.71 -6.50
CA LYS A 88 -18.10 -3.05 -6.10
C LYS A 88 -17.93 -3.27 -4.60
N PHE A 89 -16.75 -2.94 -4.08
CA PHE A 89 -16.49 -3.07 -2.64
C PHE A 89 -17.36 -2.12 -1.82
N ARG A 90 -17.41 -0.83 -2.19
CA ARG A 90 -18.27 0.14 -1.51
C ARG A 90 -19.77 -0.21 -1.59
N TRP A 91 -20.23 -0.82 -2.68
CA TRP A 91 -21.60 -1.33 -2.79
C TRP A 91 -21.91 -2.45 -1.79
N ILE A 92 -20.94 -3.35 -1.53
CA ILE A 92 -21.06 -4.35 -0.45
C ILE A 92 -21.24 -3.64 0.89
N LEU A 93 -20.45 -2.60 1.18
CA LEU A 93 -20.56 -1.82 2.42
C LEU A 93 -21.91 -1.11 2.55
N LEU A 94 -22.47 -0.55 1.49
CA LEU A 94 -23.82 0.02 1.52
C LEU A 94 -24.88 -1.02 1.85
N ARG A 95 -24.81 -2.22 1.26
CA ARG A 95 -25.72 -3.32 1.60
C ARG A 95 -25.59 -3.71 3.08
N ALA A 96 -24.36 -3.81 3.56
CA ALA A 96 -24.09 -4.10 4.97
C ALA A 96 -24.55 -2.98 5.91
N SER A 97 -24.69 -1.74 5.42
CA SER A 97 -25.15 -0.57 6.20
C SER A 97 -26.67 -0.50 6.29
N PHE A 98 -27.37 -0.59 5.15
CA PHE A 98 -28.80 -0.26 5.03
C PHE A 98 -29.73 -1.48 4.99
N VAL A 99 -29.22 -2.65 4.59
CA VAL A 99 -29.99 -3.91 4.48
C VAL A 99 -29.20 -5.11 5.03
N PRO A 100 -28.72 -5.06 6.28
CA PRO A 100 -27.89 -6.12 6.87
C PRO A 100 -28.54 -7.51 6.84
N GLU A 101 -29.87 -7.58 6.90
CA GLU A 101 -30.65 -8.81 6.81
C GLU A 101 -30.61 -9.47 5.41
N ILE A 102 -30.41 -8.68 4.35
CA ILE A 102 -30.23 -9.17 2.98
C ILE A 102 -28.77 -9.58 2.81
N TYR A 103 -27.85 -8.69 3.19
CA TYR A 103 -26.41 -8.92 3.11
C TYR A 103 -26.01 -10.25 3.79
N GLN A 104 -26.51 -10.53 4.99
CA GLN A 104 -26.19 -11.76 5.72
C GLN A 104 -26.52 -13.03 4.93
N LYS A 105 -27.64 -13.06 4.20
CA LYS A 105 -28.08 -14.25 3.47
C LYS A 105 -27.18 -14.62 2.30
N GLU A 106 -26.40 -13.66 1.82
CA GLU A 106 -25.43 -13.84 0.74
C GLU A 106 -24.04 -14.26 1.24
N LEU A 107 -23.80 -14.17 2.56
CA LEU A 107 -22.51 -14.53 3.14
C LEU A 107 -22.26 -16.03 3.04
N ALA A 108 -20.98 -16.38 2.91
CA ALA A 108 -20.55 -17.77 3.02
C ALA A 108 -20.89 -18.32 4.41
N LYS A 109 -21.01 -19.65 4.51
CA LYS A 109 -21.17 -20.33 5.80
C LYS A 109 -19.98 -20.00 6.72
N PRO A 110 -20.19 -19.94 8.05
CA PRO A 110 -19.14 -19.55 9.00
C PRO A 110 -17.82 -20.33 8.83
N GLU A 111 -17.86 -21.66 8.64
CA GLU A 111 -16.63 -22.44 8.49
C GLU A 111 -15.86 -22.08 7.21
N ALA A 112 -16.58 -21.80 6.12
CA ALA A 112 -15.98 -21.40 4.85
C ALA A 112 -15.42 -19.97 4.92
N ALA A 113 -16.13 -19.06 5.59
CA ALA A 113 -15.68 -17.69 5.80
C ALA A 113 -14.40 -17.64 6.66
N GLU A 114 -14.34 -18.44 7.73
CA GLU A 114 -13.17 -18.52 8.60
C GLU A 114 -11.96 -19.10 7.86
N ALA A 115 -12.14 -20.20 7.13
CA ALA A 115 -11.08 -20.79 6.32
C ALA A 115 -10.55 -19.84 5.22
N GLN A 116 -11.43 -19.01 4.64
CA GLN A 116 -11.03 -17.99 3.68
C GLN A 116 -10.22 -16.88 4.36
N LYS A 117 -10.71 -16.35 5.49
CA LYS A 117 -10.03 -15.32 6.27
C LYS A 117 -8.64 -15.78 6.70
N ASP A 118 -8.50 -17.01 7.19
CA ASP A 118 -7.21 -17.56 7.61
C ASP A 118 -6.22 -17.67 6.43
N ALA A 119 -6.68 -18.16 5.27
CA ALA A 119 -5.84 -18.23 4.08
C ALA A 119 -5.40 -16.83 3.60
N GLN A 120 -6.30 -15.85 3.63
CA GLN A 120 -6.01 -14.47 3.26
C GLN A 120 -5.03 -13.81 4.23
N MET A 121 -5.23 -13.96 5.54
CA MET A 121 -4.33 -13.43 6.56
C MET A 121 -2.93 -14.05 6.48
N GLU A 122 -2.83 -15.35 6.18
CA GLU A 122 -1.54 -16.02 5.98
C GLU A 122 -0.80 -15.45 4.77
N TYR A 123 -1.48 -15.34 3.62
CA TYR A 123 -0.92 -14.70 2.43
C TYR A 123 -0.53 -13.24 2.69
N PHE A 124 -1.35 -12.51 3.45
CA PHE A 124 -1.07 -11.11 3.76
C PHE A 124 0.20 -10.94 4.58
N ARG A 125 0.43 -11.82 5.57
CA ARG A 125 1.68 -11.84 6.34
C ARG A 125 2.89 -12.18 5.47
N TYR A 126 2.74 -13.12 4.54
CA TYR A 126 3.78 -13.39 3.54
C TYR A 126 4.09 -12.12 2.74
N TRP A 127 3.08 -11.49 2.14
CA TRP A 127 3.23 -10.30 1.32
C TRP A 127 3.84 -9.12 2.10
N ALA A 128 3.48 -8.98 3.37
CA ALA A 128 4.00 -7.97 4.27
C ALA A 128 5.52 -8.10 4.48
N ASN A 129 6.07 -9.31 4.42
CA ASN A 129 7.50 -9.55 4.65
C ASN A 129 8.36 -9.37 3.39
N GLU A 130 7.76 -9.14 2.23
CA GLU A 130 8.51 -8.97 0.97
C GLU A 130 9.14 -7.56 0.84
N SER A 131 8.68 -6.57 1.61
CA SER A 131 9.22 -5.20 1.60
C SER A 131 8.84 -4.42 2.85
N LEU A 132 9.67 -3.46 3.26
CA LEU A 132 9.35 -2.55 4.36
C LEU A 132 8.03 -1.80 4.15
N PHE A 133 7.75 -1.31 2.93
CA PHE A 133 6.50 -0.57 2.69
C PHE A 133 5.27 -1.47 2.77
N ASN A 134 5.37 -2.71 2.30
CA ASN A 134 4.31 -3.70 2.46
C ASN A 134 4.05 -3.98 3.94
N PHE A 135 5.12 -4.14 4.72
CA PHE A 135 5.01 -4.34 6.16
C PHE A 135 4.33 -3.17 6.89
N LEU A 136 4.66 -1.92 6.53
CA LEU A 136 4.02 -0.73 7.11
C LEU A 136 2.53 -0.65 6.76
N LYS A 137 2.16 -0.93 5.51
CA LYS A 137 0.76 -1.03 5.07
C LYS A 137 0.01 -2.12 5.84
N TYR A 138 0.63 -3.30 5.97
CA TYR A 138 0.09 -4.41 6.74
C TYR A 138 -0.13 -4.07 8.22
N LYS A 139 0.82 -3.38 8.86
CA LYS A 139 0.68 -2.92 10.26
C LYS A 139 -0.50 -1.96 10.42
N LYS A 140 -0.59 -0.93 9.57
CA LYS A 140 -1.69 0.04 9.59
C LYS A 140 -3.05 -0.64 9.38
N PHE A 141 -3.13 -1.54 8.38
CA PHE A 141 -4.33 -2.33 8.15
C PHE A 141 -4.67 -3.19 9.36
N SER A 142 -3.71 -3.94 9.92
CA SER A 142 -3.97 -4.88 11.02
C SER A 142 -4.47 -4.17 12.28
N GLU A 143 -3.97 -2.97 12.55
CA GLU A 143 -4.46 -2.12 13.62
C GLU A 143 -5.90 -1.64 13.36
N ALA A 144 -6.16 -1.08 12.18
CA ALA A 144 -7.52 -0.63 11.81
C ALA A 144 -8.53 -1.80 11.79
N TYR A 145 -8.10 -2.97 11.33
CA TYR A 145 -8.89 -4.20 11.26
C TYR A 145 -9.36 -4.62 12.65
N LYS A 146 -8.48 -4.56 13.65
CA LYS A 146 -8.82 -4.82 15.04
C LYS A 146 -9.73 -3.75 15.63
N ASN A 147 -9.44 -2.47 15.35
CA ASN A 147 -10.14 -1.34 15.94
C ASN A 147 -11.58 -1.16 15.42
N ALA A 148 -11.86 -1.60 14.20
CA ALA A 148 -13.19 -1.51 13.59
C ALA A 148 -14.25 -2.42 14.24
N GLN A 149 -13.85 -3.47 14.96
CA GLN A 149 -14.78 -4.47 15.52
C GLN A 149 -15.81 -3.85 16.45
N THR A 150 -15.37 -3.16 17.49
CA THR A 150 -16.27 -2.64 18.54
C THR A 150 -17.25 -1.58 18.01
N PRO A 151 -16.83 -0.59 17.21
CA PRO A 151 -17.77 0.37 16.59
C PRO A 151 -18.80 -0.30 15.68
N LEU A 152 -18.40 -1.31 14.90
CA LEU A 152 -19.31 -2.04 14.01
C LEU A 152 -20.35 -2.86 14.78
N VAL A 153 -19.96 -3.50 15.89
CA VAL A 153 -20.92 -4.19 16.77
C VAL A 153 -21.97 -3.21 17.28
N LYS A 154 -21.54 -2.06 17.83
CA LYS A 154 -22.44 -1.03 18.33
C LYS A 154 -23.35 -0.46 17.25
N PHE A 155 -22.84 -0.30 16.04
CA PHE A 155 -23.63 0.13 14.89
C PHE A 155 -24.80 -0.83 14.63
N TYR A 156 -24.53 -2.14 14.58
CA TYR A 156 -25.59 -3.13 14.36
C TYR A 156 -26.55 -3.27 15.54
N GLU A 157 -26.06 -3.18 16.77
CA GLU A 157 -26.93 -3.16 17.97
C GLU A 157 -27.87 -1.95 17.94
N ALA A 158 -27.41 -0.78 17.48
CA ALA A 158 -28.24 0.41 17.30
C ALA A 158 -29.33 0.23 16.22
N LEU A 159 -29.13 -0.69 15.27
CA LEU A 159 -30.14 -1.11 14.29
C LEU A 159 -31.10 -2.18 14.83
N GLY A 160 -30.98 -2.56 16.11
CA GLY A 160 -31.82 -3.56 16.76
C GLY A 160 -31.41 -5.01 16.53
N VAL A 161 -30.19 -5.25 16.04
CA VAL A 161 -29.61 -6.60 15.91
C VAL A 161 -29.13 -7.08 17.28
N ASP A 162 -29.39 -8.34 17.63
CA ASP A 162 -28.90 -8.92 18.89
C ASP A 162 -27.36 -8.98 18.92
N SER A 163 -26.75 -8.95 20.10
CA SER A 163 -25.29 -8.84 20.25
C SER A 163 -24.50 -9.96 19.56
N ALA A 164 -25.02 -11.19 19.50
CA ALA A 164 -24.32 -12.29 18.85
C ALA A 164 -24.34 -12.12 17.32
N SER A 165 -25.50 -11.80 16.76
CA SER A 165 -25.65 -11.49 15.33
C SER A 165 -24.88 -10.22 14.94
N ALA A 166 -24.86 -9.19 15.79
CA ALA A 166 -24.11 -7.96 15.56
C ALA A 166 -22.60 -8.22 15.51
N ALA A 167 -22.07 -9.05 16.40
CA ALA A 167 -20.68 -9.49 16.36
C ALA A 167 -20.35 -10.27 15.09
N TYR A 168 -21.25 -11.15 14.65
CA TYR A 168 -21.08 -11.87 13.39
C TYR A 168 -21.09 -10.95 12.17
N TYR A 169 -22.00 -9.96 12.12
CA TYR A 169 -22.09 -9.00 11.01
C TYR A 169 -20.86 -8.10 10.96
N ALA A 170 -20.43 -7.57 12.10
CA ALA A 170 -19.21 -6.78 12.22
C ALA A 170 -18.00 -7.55 11.68
N THR A 171 -17.82 -8.80 12.12
CA THR A 171 -16.73 -9.66 11.65
C THR A 171 -16.80 -9.91 10.15
N SER A 172 -17.99 -10.16 9.63
CA SER A 172 -18.20 -10.43 8.20
C SER A 172 -17.87 -9.20 7.35
N VAL A 173 -18.28 -8.00 7.78
CA VAL A 173 -17.91 -6.74 7.12
C VAL A 173 -16.41 -6.52 7.13
N ILE A 174 -15.76 -6.71 8.28
CA ILE A 174 -14.30 -6.56 8.40
C ILE A 174 -13.55 -7.53 7.46
N ASN A 175 -14.05 -8.76 7.30
CA ASN A 175 -13.50 -9.74 6.35
C ASN A 175 -13.67 -9.32 4.88
N GLU A 176 -14.65 -8.47 4.54
CA GLU A 176 -14.76 -7.88 3.19
C GLU A 176 -13.62 -6.88 2.93
N PHE A 177 -13.20 -6.10 3.93
CA PHE A 177 -12.02 -5.22 3.82
C PHE A 177 -10.74 -6.03 3.57
N LEU A 178 -10.56 -7.15 4.27
CA LEU A 178 -9.45 -8.08 4.00
C LEU A 178 -9.53 -8.62 2.57
N SER A 179 -10.71 -9.10 2.15
CA SER A 179 -10.91 -9.64 0.80
C SER A 179 -10.68 -8.62 -0.30
N PHE A 180 -11.06 -7.37 -0.08
CA PHE A 180 -10.76 -6.27 -0.99
C PHE A 180 -9.26 -5.98 -1.03
N SER A 181 -8.59 -5.95 0.13
CA SER A 181 -7.17 -5.62 0.26
C SER A 181 -6.26 -6.64 -0.43
N VAL A 182 -6.41 -7.92 -0.09
CA VAL A 182 -5.49 -8.98 -0.55
C VAL A 182 -6.06 -9.86 -1.67
N GLY A 183 -7.31 -9.61 -2.06
CA GLY A 183 -8.02 -10.41 -3.05
C GLY A 183 -8.78 -11.59 -2.45
N LYS A 184 -9.90 -11.95 -3.08
CA LYS A 184 -10.76 -13.06 -2.66
C LYS A 184 -10.09 -14.43 -2.84
N LYS A 185 -9.25 -14.57 -3.88
CA LYS A 185 -8.47 -15.78 -4.16
C LYS A 185 -6.99 -15.46 -3.99
N VAL A 186 -6.37 -16.06 -2.99
CA VAL A 186 -4.95 -15.89 -2.70
C VAL A 186 -4.15 -17.12 -3.10
N ASN A 187 -2.89 -16.93 -3.46
CA ASN A 187 -1.98 -18.03 -3.73
C ASN A 187 -1.56 -18.71 -2.43
N LYS A 188 -2.14 -19.87 -2.11
CA LYS A 188 -1.86 -20.61 -0.88
C LYS A 188 -0.42 -21.15 -0.78
N ALA A 189 0.33 -21.19 -1.88
CA ALA A 189 1.75 -21.56 -1.84
C ALA A 189 2.63 -20.41 -1.32
N LYS A 190 2.12 -19.17 -1.32
CA LYS A 190 2.79 -17.98 -0.80
C LYS A 190 2.39 -17.81 0.67
N ALA A 191 3.08 -18.53 1.54
CA ALA A 191 2.86 -18.58 2.98
C ALA A 191 4.19 -18.59 3.72
N LEU A 192 4.18 -18.21 5.00
CA LEU A 192 5.40 -18.23 5.82
C LEU A 192 5.72 -19.67 6.24
N THR A 193 7.00 -20.00 6.28
CA THR A 193 7.50 -21.22 6.92
C THR A 193 7.30 -21.14 8.44
N SER A 194 7.38 -22.29 9.12
CA SER A 194 7.25 -22.34 10.59
C SER A 194 8.28 -21.45 11.29
N GLU A 195 9.51 -21.43 10.79
CA GLU A 195 10.63 -20.64 11.29
C GLU A 195 10.38 -19.13 11.12
N GLN A 196 9.88 -18.74 9.95
CA GLN A 196 9.49 -17.35 9.68
C GLN A 196 8.32 -16.90 10.58
N LYS A 197 7.34 -17.78 10.82
CA LYS A 197 6.22 -17.50 11.75
C LYS A 197 6.70 -17.32 13.19
N MET A 198 7.66 -18.13 13.63
CA MET A 198 8.29 -17.97 14.94
C MET A 198 9.03 -16.64 15.01
N MET A 199 9.84 -16.30 13.99
CA MET A 199 10.59 -15.05 13.94
C MET A 199 9.69 -13.80 13.93
N ALA A 200 8.50 -13.88 13.33
CA ALA A 200 7.53 -12.78 13.36
C ALA A 200 6.92 -12.53 14.77
N GLN A 201 7.02 -13.49 15.68
CA GLN A 201 6.47 -13.40 17.03
C GLN A 201 7.49 -12.84 18.03
N LYS A 202 7.05 -12.56 19.25
CA LYS A 202 7.98 -12.26 20.34
C LYS A 202 8.73 -13.55 20.69
N LEU A 203 10.06 -13.49 20.67
CA LEU A 203 10.93 -14.61 21.00
C LEU A 203 11.84 -14.22 22.17
N SER A 204 12.01 -15.13 23.11
CA SER A 204 13.10 -15.10 24.09
C SER A 204 14.43 -15.47 23.43
N GLN A 205 15.54 -15.22 24.14
CA GLN A 205 16.87 -15.63 23.67
C GLN A 205 16.99 -17.16 23.54
N ASP A 206 16.36 -17.91 24.44
CA ASP A 206 16.36 -19.38 24.40
C ASP A 206 15.57 -19.91 23.20
N GLU A 207 14.40 -19.32 22.89
CA GLU A 207 13.60 -19.70 21.72
C GLU A 207 14.32 -19.35 20.41
N LEU A 208 15.04 -18.23 20.36
CA LEU A 208 15.91 -17.89 19.25
C LEU A 208 17.02 -18.92 19.08
N ALA A 209 17.75 -19.25 20.14
CA ALA A 209 18.80 -20.24 20.08
C ALA A 209 18.23 -21.58 19.58
N ASN A 210 17.13 -22.05 20.18
CA ASN A 210 16.47 -23.29 19.74
C ASN A 210 16.08 -23.24 18.27
N LEU A 211 15.55 -22.12 17.77
CA LEU A 211 15.23 -21.94 16.36
C LEU A 211 16.47 -22.02 15.49
N LEU A 212 17.50 -21.23 15.79
CA LEU A 212 18.71 -21.13 14.98
C LEU A 212 19.51 -22.45 14.98
N TYR A 213 19.53 -23.20 16.08
CA TYR A 213 20.21 -24.49 16.18
C TYR A 213 19.34 -25.70 15.81
N SER A 214 18.06 -25.51 15.49
CA SER A 214 17.15 -26.60 15.10
C SER A 214 17.57 -27.30 13.81
N LYS A 215 18.22 -26.57 12.90
CA LYS A 215 18.72 -27.08 11.61
C LYS A 215 19.87 -26.22 11.06
N ASN A 216 20.52 -26.74 10.02
CA ASN A 216 21.46 -25.96 9.22
C ASN A 216 20.69 -25.15 8.18
N PHE A 217 20.55 -23.85 8.43
CA PHE A 217 19.94 -22.93 7.49
C PHE A 217 20.92 -22.59 6.37
N SER A 218 20.40 -22.49 5.15
CA SER A 218 21.12 -21.86 4.05
C SER A 218 21.28 -20.34 4.28
N THR A 219 22.23 -19.72 3.59
CA THR A 219 22.41 -18.25 3.60
C THR A 219 21.12 -17.52 3.25
N ALA A 220 20.39 -17.97 2.23
CA ALA A 220 19.12 -17.36 1.84
C ALA A 220 18.04 -17.50 2.92
N GLU A 221 17.93 -18.65 3.61
CA GLU A 221 17.01 -18.79 4.73
C GLU A 221 17.38 -17.88 5.91
N LEU A 222 18.68 -17.74 6.21
CA LEU A 222 19.15 -16.83 7.27
C LEU A 222 18.88 -15.37 6.92
N THR A 223 19.11 -14.95 5.67
CA THR A 223 18.78 -13.60 5.20
C THR A 223 17.27 -13.34 5.35
N ASN A 224 16.41 -14.26 4.90
CA ASN A 224 14.96 -14.09 5.07
C ASN A 224 14.53 -14.01 6.54
N LEU A 225 15.18 -14.77 7.43
CA LEU A 225 14.94 -14.67 8.87
C LEU A 225 15.41 -13.34 9.45
N LEU A 226 16.55 -12.82 8.96
CA LEU A 226 17.07 -11.50 9.32
C LEU A 226 16.08 -10.40 8.92
N ASP A 227 15.55 -10.43 7.71
CA ASP A 227 14.58 -9.43 7.22
C ASP A 227 13.33 -9.37 8.12
N ILE A 228 12.78 -10.55 8.45
CA ILE A 228 11.63 -10.64 9.37
C ILE A 228 12.00 -10.17 10.77
N ALA A 229 13.21 -10.47 11.25
CA ALA A 229 13.68 -10.00 12.56
C ALA A 229 13.79 -8.47 12.60
N LEU A 230 14.28 -7.85 11.53
CA LEU A 230 14.40 -6.39 11.40
C LEU A 230 13.01 -5.71 11.37
N LEU A 231 12.08 -6.24 10.58
CA LEU A 231 10.69 -5.74 10.52
C LEU A 231 9.98 -5.82 11.87
N ASN A 232 10.28 -6.85 12.66
CA ASN A 232 9.65 -7.10 13.97
C ASN A 232 10.50 -6.62 15.14
N ASP A 233 11.44 -5.70 14.90
CA ASP A 233 12.23 -4.98 15.89
C ASP A 233 12.86 -5.90 16.95
N LYS A 234 13.48 -6.98 16.47
CA LYS A 234 14.23 -7.89 17.35
C LYS A 234 15.46 -7.21 17.95
N SER A 235 15.93 -7.72 19.08
CA SER A 235 17.09 -7.15 19.77
C SER A 235 18.34 -7.17 18.90
N GLY A 236 19.24 -6.21 19.10
CA GLY A 236 20.53 -6.17 18.40
C GLY A 236 21.32 -7.48 18.52
N ASP A 237 21.33 -8.12 19.69
CA ASP A 237 21.97 -9.43 19.89
C ASP A 237 21.42 -10.52 18.96
N MET A 238 20.10 -10.53 18.74
CA MET A 238 19.45 -11.49 17.83
C MET A 238 19.84 -11.22 16.39
N ILE A 239 19.86 -9.94 16.00
CA ILE A 239 20.29 -9.50 14.67
C ILE A 239 21.76 -9.90 14.44
N GLU A 240 22.66 -9.59 15.37
CA GLU A 240 24.08 -9.92 15.27
C GLU A 240 24.33 -11.43 15.20
N GLU A 241 23.57 -12.24 15.95
CA GLU A 241 23.70 -13.70 15.89
C GLU A 241 23.28 -14.27 14.52
N ILE A 242 22.18 -13.79 13.93
CA ILE A 242 21.76 -14.24 12.59
C ILE A 242 22.81 -13.88 11.54
N ILE A 243 23.40 -12.68 11.64
CA ILE A 243 24.51 -12.23 10.77
C ILE A 243 25.74 -13.13 10.96
N ARG A 244 26.14 -13.41 12.20
CA ARG A 244 27.29 -14.28 12.53
C ARG A 244 27.13 -15.69 11.95
N ARG A 245 25.89 -16.17 11.84
CA ARG A 245 25.59 -17.49 11.25
C ARG A 245 25.61 -17.50 9.73
N GLY A 246 25.79 -16.36 9.07
CA GLY A 246 26.00 -16.28 7.63
C GLY A 246 24.81 -15.79 6.83
N ALA A 247 23.92 -14.97 7.43
CA ALA A 247 23.01 -14.15 6.64
C ALA A 247 23.82 -13.20 5.75
N ASP A 248 23.45 -13.11 4.48
CA ASP A 248 24.06 -12.17 3.54
C ASP A 248 23.30 -10.84 3.59
N LEU A 249 24.04 -9.77 3.89
CA LEU A 249 23.52 -8.41 4.04
C LEU A 249 23.29 -7.68 2.72
N ASN A 250 23.71 -8.28 1.59
CA ASN A 250 23.62 -7.70 0.26
C ASN A 250 22.86 -8.62 -0.70
N LEU A 251 22.15 -9.62 -0.16
CA LEU A 251 21.29 -10.51 -0.92
C LEU A 251 19.86 -9.95 -0.97
N GLY A 252 19.24 -9.99 -2.15
CA GLY A 252 17.85 -9.56 -2.36
C GLY A 252 17.74 -8.30 -3.21
N ASP A 253 16.51 -8.02 -3.65
CA ASP A 253 16.18 -6.77 -4.35
C ASP A 253 16.18 -5.59 -3.37
N GLU A 254 15.37 -5.70 -2.32
CA GLU A 254 15.56 -4.97 -1.07
C GLU A 254 16.43 -5.84 -0.16
N THR A 255 17.61 -5.34 0.22
CA THR A 255 18.52 -6.03 1.15
C THR A 255 18.09 -5.84 2.61
N PRO A 256 18.66 -6.58 3.58
CA PRO A 256 18.41 -6.35 5.02
C PRO A 256 18.46 -4.88 5.44
N LEU A 257 19.30 -4.05 4.82
CA LEU A 257 19.35 -2.62 5.12
C LEU A 257 18.00 -1.91 4.94
N PHE A 258 17.21 -2.27 3.93
CA PHE A 258 15.89 -1.69 3.67
C PHE A 258 14.90 -2.02 4.80
N PHE A 259 14.92 -3.24 5.30
CA PHE A 259 14.03 -3.70 6.37
C PHE A 259 14.37 -3.07 7.74
N ALA A 260 15.60 -2.57 7.91
CA ALA A 260 16.08 -1.97 9.15
C ALA A 260 15.71 -0.47 9.33
N LEU A 261 15.23 0.20 8.27
CA LEU A 261 15.16 1.68 8.23
C LEU A 261 14.20 2.34 9.23
N LYS A 262 13.39 1.57 9.95
CA LYS A 262 12.56 2.09 11.06
C LYS A 262 13.27 2.08 12.41
N ASN A 263 14.49 1.52 12.49
CA ASN A 263 15.31 1.48 13.70
C ASN A 263 16.78 1.82 13.35
N LEU A 264 17.23 3.01 13.76
CA LEU A 264 18.58 3.50 13.49
C LEU A 264 19.69 2.61 14.09
N GLU A 265 19.45 1.93 15.21
CA GLU A 265 20.44 1.02 15.79
C GLU A 265 20.62 -0.24 14.94
N ASN A 266 19.53 -0.77 14.35
CA ASN A 266 19.64 -1.87 13.40
C ASN A 266 20.40 -1.43 12.13
N VAL A 267 20.14 -0.22 11.62
CA VAL A 267 20.90 0.35 10.50
C VAL A 267 22.40 0.41 10.84
N LYS A 268 22.77 0.91 12.03
CA LYS A 268 24.16 0.94 12.51
C LYS A 268 24.79 -0.45 12.58
N ILE A 269 24.08 -1.45 13.11
CA ILE A 269 24.56 -2.84 13.19
C ILE A 269 24.86 -3.37 11.78
N LEU A 270 23.95 -3.18 10.83
CA LEU A 270 24.12 -3.68 9.46
C LEU A 270 25.28 -3.02 8.73
N LEU A 271 25.41 -1.68 8.80
CA LEU A 271 26.51 -0.97 8.15
C LEU A 271 27.87 -1.30 8.78
N LYS A 272 27.93 -1.47 10.11
CA LYS A 272 29.14 -1.97 10.81
C LYS A 272 29.55 -3.36 10.31
N ASN A 273 28.58 -4.19 9.92
CA ASN A 273 28.78 -5.52 9.35
C ASN A 273 28.86 -5.52 7.81
N ARG A 274 29.13 -4.37 7.19
CA ARG A 274 29.40 -4.21 5.74
C ARG A 274 28.19 -4.45 4.83
N ALA A 275 26.98 -4.14 5.29
CA ALA A 275 25.87 -3.91 4.38
C ALA A 275 26.18 -2.75 3.42
N ASP A 276 25.84 -2.88 2.15
CA ASP A 276 26.03 -1.86 1.13
C ASP A 276 24.97 -0.75 1.30
N VAL A 277 25.43 0.42 1.74
CA VAL A 277 24.59 1.61 1.93
C VAL A 277 23.98 2.12 0.61
N ASN A 278 24.59 1.80 -0.54
CA ASN A 278 24.17 2.23 -1.86
C ASN A 278 23.52 1.10 -2.69
N HIS A 279 23.13 -0.02 -2.06
CA HIS A 279 22.35 -1.04 -2.76
C HIS A 279 21.05 -0.41 -3.29
N LYS A 280 20.69 -0.72 -4.53
CA LYS A 280 19.48 -0.22 -5.18
C LYS A 280 18.56 -1.38 -5.49
N ASN A 281 17.28 -1.22 -5.14
CA ASN A 281 16.24 -2.13 -5.56
C ASN A 281 15.89 -1.96 -7.05
N PHE A 282 14.92 -2.74 -7.53
CA PHE A 282 14.47 -2.80 -8.91
C PHE A 282 14.03 -1.42 -9.47
N PHE A 283 13.58 -0.51 -8.61
CA PHE A 283 13.17 0.85 -8.98
C PHE A 283 14.33 1.84 -9.02
N GLY A 284 15.54 1.42 -8.68
CA GLY A 284 16.71 2.29 -8.51
C GLY A 284 16.77 3.00 -7.16
N LYS A 285 15.91 2.62 -6.20
CA LYS A 285 15.89 3.25 -4.87
C LYS A 285 16.89 2.57 -3.95
N SER A 286 17.75 3.38 -3.34
CA SER A 286 18.56 3.00 -2.18
C SER A 286 17.91 3.37 -0.84
N ALA A 287 18.55 2.97 0.26
CA ALA A 287 18.11 3.27 1.62
C ALA A 287 17.86 4.77 1.87
N LEU A 288 18.63 5.65 1.21
CA LEU A 288 18.48 7.10 1.34
C LEU A 288 17.13 7.60 0.81
N PHE A 289 16.58 7.01 -0.26
CA PHE A 289 15.24 7.37 -0.74
C PHE A 289 14.17 7.10 0.31
N TYR A 290 14.26 5.98 1.01
CA TYR A 290 13.29 5.59 2.03
C TYR A 290 13.40 6.49 3.26
N ALA A 291 14.63 6.80 3.70
CA ALA A 291 14.86 7.73 4.80
C ALA A 291 14.28 9.13 4.52
N VAL A 292 14.44 9.61 3.27
CA VAL A 292 13.82 10.86 2.79
C VAL A 292 12.29 10.75 2.82
N GLN A 293 11.72 9.65 2.31
CA GLN A 293 10.26 9.44 2.30
C GLN A 293 9.65 9.31 3.70
N PHE A 294 10.44 8.86 4.69
CA PHE A 294 10.03 8.82 6.09
C PHE A 294 10.19 10.16 6.82
N GLU A 295 10.74 11.19 6.15
CA GLU A 295 11.06 12.48 6.73
C GLU A 295 12.01 12.37 7.95
N ASP A 296 12.86 11.33 7.96
CA ASP A 296 13.75 11.03 9.08
C ASP A 296 15.14 11.67 8.83
N ALA A 297 15.29 12.93 9.25
CA ALA A 297 16.52 13.68 9.09
C ALA A 297 17.73 13.02 9.80
N PRO A 298 17.63 12.50 11.04
CA PRO A 298 18.71 11.75 11.68
C PRO A 298 19.16 10.52 10.88
N LEU A 299 18.22 9.75 10.33
CA LEU A 299 18.55 8.60 9.47
C LEU A 299 19.22 9.05 8.18
N CYS A 300 18.70 10.10 7.52
CA CYS A 300 19.32 10.67 6.32
C CYS A 300 20.78 11.09 6.59
N GLU A 301 21.00 11.87 7.66
CA GLU A 301 22.33 12.33 8.05
C GLU A 301 23.28 11.16 8.31
N PHE A 302 22.81 10.11 9.01
CA PHE A 302 23.62 8.94 9.30
C PHE A 302 23.99 8.15 8.03
N LEU A 303 23.03 7.93 7.12
CA LEU A 303 23.29 7.25 5.85
C LEU A 303 24.29 8.03 4.98
N LEU A 304 24.12 9.35 4.86
CA LEU A 304 25.03 10.22 4.11
C LEU A 304 26.45 10.20 4.69
N LYS A 305 26.60 10.30 6.02
CA LYS A 305 27.89 10.14 6.71
C LYS A 305 28.50 8.75 6.53
N SER A 306 27.67 7.74 6.28
CA SER A 306 28.10 6.37 6.02
C SER A 306 28.40 6.10 4.54
N GLY A 307 28.37 7.13 3.68
CA GLY A 307 28.74 7.03 2.27
C GLY A 307 27.57 6.80 1.31
N ALA A 308 26.32 7.06 1.76
CA ALA A 308 25.18 7.10 0.85
C ALA A 308 25.36 8.22 -0.19
N LYS A 309 25.08 7.93 -1.45
CA LYS A 309 25.22 8.89 -2.56
C LYS A 309 23.99 9.78 -2.66
N ALA A 310 24.19 11.09 -2.54
CA ALA A 310 23.10 12.09 -2.65
C ALA A 310 22.54 12.27 -4.08
N ASN A 311 23.27 11.77 -5.09
CA ASN A 311 22.94 11.93 -6.52
C ASN A 311 22.39 10.65 -7.16
N GLU A 312 21.94 9.67 -6.38
CA GLU A 312 21.23 8.54 -6.97
C GLU A 312 19.87 8.95 -7.52
N SER A 313 19.39 8.16 -8.47
CA SER A 313 18.12 8.36 -9.13
C SER A 313 17.39 7.04 -9.28
N TYR A 314 16.08 7.14 -9.49
CA TYR A 314 15.29 6.04 -10.04
C TYR A 314 15.88 5.60 -11.39
N ILE A 315 15.52 4.39 -11.83
CA ILE A 315 15.93 3.90 -13.15
C ILE A 315 15.37 4.81 -14.25
N ASP A 316 16.11 4.93 -15.36
CA ASP A 316 15.66 5.68 -16.53
C ASP A 316 14.70 4.87 -17.42
N GLU A 317 14.01 5.59 -18.32
CA GLU A 317 13.05 4.99 -19.25
C GLU A 317 13.69 3.88 -20.12
N ASN A 318 14.94 4.03 -20.53
CA ASN A 318 15.62 3.01 -21.33
C ASN A 318 15.84 1.71 -20.56
N THR A 319 16.32 1.81 -19.31
CA THR A 319 16.51 0.68 -18.40
C THR A 319 15.19 -0.02 -18.15
N LYS A 320 14.15 0.77 -17.87
CA LYS A 320 12.78 0.30 -17.68
C LYS A 320 12.26 -0.48 -18.89
N MET A 321 12.38 0.09 -20.09
CA MET A 321 11.94 -0.57 -21.34
C MET A 321 12.73 -1.86 -21.59
N ASN A 322 14.03 -1.88 -21.28
CA ASN A 322 14.83 -3.10 -21.37
C ASN A 322 14.33 -4.18 -20.41
N MET A 323 14.05 -3.84 -19.15
CA MET A 323 13.55 -4.81 -18.16
C MET A 323 12.22 -5.45 -18.61
N ILE A 324 11.33 -4.64 -19.20
CA ILE A 324 10.06 -5.10 -19.77
C ILE A 324 10.33 -6.05 -20.95
N ASN A 325 11.16 -5.64 -21.91
CA ASN A 325 11.44 -6.39 -23.13
C ASN A 325 12.13 -7.75 -22.87
N PHE A 326 12.93 -7.84 -21.81
CA PHE A 326 13.64 -9.07 -21.44
C PHE A 326 12.88 -9.92 -20.40
N GLY A 327 11.65 -9.56 -20.05
CA GLY A 327 10.84 -10.31 -19.06
C GLY A 327 11.47 -10.33 -17.67
N GLN A 328 12.34 -9.37 -17.36
CA GLN A 328 12.97 -9.22 -16.05
C GLN A 328 12.04 -8.53 -15.04
N ALA A 329 10.90 -8.02 -15.52
CA ALA A 329 9.79 -7.50 -14.74
C ALA A 329 8.49 -8.11 -15.29
N GLN A 330 7.55 -8.51 -14.42
CA GLN A 330 6.19 -8.78 -14.90
C GLN A 330 5.48 -7.45 -15.16
N VAL A 331 4.54 -7.39 -16.11
CA VAL A 331 3.75 -6.18 -16.40
C VAL A 331 3.05 -5.66 -15.12
N GLU A 332 2.71 -6.54 -14.20
CA GLU A 332 2.13 -6.22 -12.88
C GLU A 332 3.10 -5.45 -11.96
N ASP A 333 4.42 -5.62 -12.13
CA ASP A 333 5.48 -4.84 -11.45
C ASP A 333 5.73 -3.48 -12.15
N THR A 334 5.31 -3.33 -13.40
CA THR A 334 5.63 -2.16 -14.24
C THR A 334 4.74 -0.94 -14.01
N CYS A 335 3.71 -1.05 -13.18
CA CYS A 335 2.96 0.13 -12.73
C CYS A 335 3.70 0.93 -11.65
N GLY A 336 4.53 0.28 -10.83
CA GLY A 336 5.40 0.97 -9.85
C GLY A 336 6.54 1.75 -10.51
N LEU A 337 6.58 1.69 -11.83
CA LEU A 337 7.64 2.12 -12.70
C LEU A 337 7.27 3.44 -13.38
N GLU A 338 6.08 4.03 -13.16
CA GLU A 338 5.64 5.36 -13.65
C GLU A 338 6.50 6.55 -13.22
N HIS A 339 7.57 6.28 -12.49
CA HIS A 339 8.55 7.28 -12.14
C HIS A 339 9.50 7.49 -13.32
N THR A 340 9.79 8.76 -13.56
CA THR A 340 10.95 9.22 -14.34
C THR A 340 12.24 8.83 -13.59
N ASN A 341 13.41 9.09 -14.15
CA ASN A 341 14.71 8.98 -13.46
C ASN A 341 14.92 10.06 -12.38
N ARG A 342 13.91 10.31 -11.57
CA ARG A 342 13.87 11.24 -10.45
C ARG A 342 15.07 11.05 -9.51
N SER A 343 15.78 12.11 -9.13
CA SER A 343 16.90 12.03 -8.18
C SER A 343 16.43 11.97 -6.72
N VAL A 344 17.32 11.62 -5.77
CA VAL A 344 17.04 11.74 -4.33
C VAL A 344 16.63 13.17 -3.95
N PHE A 345 17.24 14.19 -4.54
CA PHE A 345 16.92 15.59 -4.27
C PHE A 345 15.51 15.96 -4.77
N MET A 346 15.15 15.53 -5.99
CA MET A 346 13.77 15.67 -6.48
C MET A 346 12.78 14.86 -5.63
N HIS A 347 13.19 13.69 -5.14
CA HIS A 347 12.40 12.87 -4.22
C HIS A 347 12.09 13.63 -2.92
N ALA A 348 13.12 14.21 -2.31
CA ALA A 348 13.00 15.03 -1.12
C ALA A 348 12.13 16.27 -1.35
N ALA A 349 12.16 16.88 -2.54
CA ALA A 349 11.36 18.07 -2.81
C ALA A 349 9.84 17.84 -2.72
N ALA A 350 9.36 16.63 -3.01
CA ALA A 350 7.95 16.29 -2.87
C ALA A 350 7.58 15.85 -1.45
N HIS A 351 8.47 15.09 -0.79
CA HIS A 351 8.09 14.29 0.38
C HIS A 351 8.74 14.74 1.68
N ALA A 352 9.74 15.61 1.64
CA ALA A 352 10.57 15.93 2.80
C ALA A 352 10.58 17.42 3.15
N THR A 353 11.23 17.70 4.27
CA THR A 353 11.38 19.05 4.82
C THR A 353 12.58 19.78 4.22
N PRO A 354 12.61 21.13 4.28
CA PRO A 354 13.79 21.91 3.93
C PRO A 354 15.06 21.54 4.70
N GLU A 355 14.95 20.90 5.87
CA GLU A 355 16.10 20.40 6.63
C GLU A 355 16.80 19.25 5.89
N ILE A 356 16.03 18.27 5.40
CA ILE A 356 16.58 17.14 4.62
C ILE A 356 17.15 17.63 3.30
N LEU A 357 16.52 18.61 2.64
CA LEU A 357 17.06 19.22 1.43
C LEU A 357 18.43 19.87 1.68
N LYS A 358 18.62 20.55 2.82
CA LYS A 358 19.94 21.10 3.20
C LYS A 358 20.97 19.99 3.42
N LEU A 359 20.62 18.91 4.13
CA LEU A 359 21.52 17.78 4.33
C LEU A 359 22.01 17.17 2.99
N LEU A 360 21.10 17.06 2.02
CA LEU A 360 21.44 16.57 0.68
C LEU A 360 22.35 17.56 -0.06
N ILE A 361 22.09 18.86 0.01
CA ILE A 361 22.95 19.91 -0.59
C ILE A 361 24.35 19.87 0.03
N ASP A 362 24.44 19.81 1.35
CA ASP A 362 25.71 19.73 2.09
C ASP A 362 26.49 18.45 1.73
N SER A 363 25.79 17.41 1.27
CA SER A 363 26.36 16.15 0.78
C SER A 363 26.58 16.12 -0.74
N GLY A 364 26.49 17.26 -1.42
CA GLY A 364 26.81 17.41 -2.84
C GLY A 364 25.69 17.03 -3.80
N ALA A 365 24.42 17.09 -3.38
CA ALA A 365 23.29 16.89 -4.28
C ALA A 365 23.27 17.93 -5.42
N ASP A 366 23.05 17.47 -6.65
CA ASP A 366 22.82 18.34 -7.81
C ASP A 366 21.39 18.90 -7.76
N ILE A 367 21.28 20.16 -7.37
CA ILE A 367 20.00 20.87 -7.25
C ILE A 367 19.41 21.24 -8.61
N ASN A 368 20.20 21.22 -9.69
CA ASN A 368 19.76 21.62 -11.04
C ASN A 368 19.42 20.43 -11.93
N ALA A 369 19.55 19.20 -11.42
CA ALA A 369 19.17 18.01 -12.16
C ALA A 369 17.72 18.09 -12.62
N THR A 370 17.45 17.54 -13.80
CA THR A 370 16.11 17.31 -14.36
C THR A 370 15.93 15.83 -14.63
N ASP A 371 14.70 15.35 -14.49
CA ASP A 371 14.38 13.99 -14.89
C ASP A 371 14.18 13.86 -16.43
N ASP A 372 13.82 12.67 -16.92
CA ASP A 372 13.65 12.36 -18.34
C ASP A 372 12.44 13.06 -18.97
N ALA A 373 11.49 13.53 -18.16
CA ALA A 373 10.40 14.43 -18.57
C ALA A 373 10.78 15.92 -18.44
N GLY A 374 11.96 16.22 -17.94
CA GLY A 374 12.47 17.58 -17.74
C GLY A 374 12.00 18.25 -16.44
N PHE A 375 11.35 17.52 -15.52
CA PHE A 375 10.96 18.08 -14.23
C PHE A 375 12.17 18.19 -13.30
N ASN A 376 12.28 19.31 -12.61
CA ASN A 376 13.27 19.55 -11.55
C ASN A 376 12.62 19.46 -10.15
N ALA A 377 13.43 19.66 -9.10
CA ALA A 377 12.97 19.58 -7.72
C ALA A 377 11.80 20.55 -7.40
N LEU A 378 11.81 21.78 -7.94
CA LEU A 378 10.75 22.74 -7.70
C LEU A 378 9.42 22.28 -8.33
N ASP A 379 9.45 21.66 -9.51
CA ASP A 379 8.25 21.13 -10.15
C ASP A 379 7.58 20.05 -9.30
N TYR A 380 8.38 19.15 -8.70
CA TYR A 380 7.88 18.13 -7.77
C TYR A 380 7.29 18.75 -6.49
N ALA A 381 7.93 19.78 -5.93
CA ALA A 381 7.40 20.49 -4.76
C ALA A 381 6.07 21.19 -5.07
N MET A 382 5.92 21.77 -6.26
CA MET A 382 4.69 22.40 -6.74
C MET A 382 3.57 21.37 -6.97
N LYS A 383 3.89 20.22 -7.58
CA LYS A 383 2.94 19.13 -7.80
C LYS A 383 2.31 18.63 -6.48
N GLU A 384 3.13 18.49 -5.44
CA GLU A 384 2.66 18.08 -4.10
C GLU A 384 2.15 19.24 -3.24
N GLN A 385 2.16 20.48 -3.76
CA GLN A 385 1.72 21.69 -3.04
C GLN A 385 2.45 21.90 -1.70
N ASN A 386 3.74 21.54 -1.64
CA ASN A 386 4.56 21.70 -0.45
C ASN A 386 5.12 23.13 -0.34
N GLU A 387 4.27 24.07 0.11
CA GLU A 387 4.56 25.51 0.22
C GLU A 387 5.89 25.87 0.89
N LYS A 388 6.28 25.12 1.93
CA LYS A 388 7.55 25.37 2.65
C LYS A 388 8.75 25.03 1.76
N THR A 389 8.66 23.91 1.06
CA THR A 389 9.71 23.45 0.15
C THR A 389 9.76 24.28 -1.12
N ILE A 390 8.62 24.68 -1.68
CA ILE A 390 8.53 25.61 -2.83
C ILE A 390 9.32 26.88 -2.52
N LYS A 391 8.99 27.57 -1.42
CA LYS A 391 9.70 28.80 -1.01
C LYS A 391 11.18 28.58 -0.76
N PHE A 392 11.55 27.45 -0.18
CA PHE A 392 12.97 27.12 0.04
C PHE A 392 13.72 26.98 -1.28
N LEU A 393 13.17 26.25 -2.25
CA LEU A 393 13.79 26.04 -3.56
C LEU A 393 13.83 27.30 -4.43
N GLU A 394 12.78 28.14 -4.39
CA GLU A 394 12.78 29.46 -5.04
C GLU A 394 13.88 30.37 -4.48
N ASN A 395 14.10 30.36 -3.16
CA ASN A 395 15.18 31.10 -2.51
C ASN A 395 16.58 30.59 -2.91
N LEU A 396 16.69 29.33 -3.33
CA LEU A 396 17.91 28.77 -3.93
C LEU A 396 18.07 29.15 -5.42
N GLY A 397 17.09 29.86 -6.01
CA GLY A 397 17.11 30.33 -7.38
C GLY A 397 16.57 29.34 -8.42
N LEU A 398 15.99 28.22 -7.98
CA LEU A 398 15.32 27.28 -8.90
C LEU A 398 14.09 27.93 -9.53
N ARG A 399 13.79 27.52 -10.76
CA ARG A 399 12.60 27.94 -11.51
C ARG A 399 11.84 26.71 -11.99
N PRO A 400 10.50 26.77 -12.09
CA PRO A 400 9.75 25.65 -12.64
C PRO A 400 10.10 25.45 -14.12
N ASN A 401 10.16 24.19 -14.55
CA ASN A 401 10.24 23.86 -15.96
C ASN A 401 8.81 23.73 -16.50
N PHE A 402 8.43 24.62 -17.43
CA PHE A 402 7.15 24.55 -18.12
C PHE A 402 7.28 23.60 -19.31
N ASN A 403 7.12 22.29 -19.07
CA ASN A 403 6.97 21.29 -20.12
C ASN A 403 5.52 20.84 -20.26
#